data_AF-A0A4Q3YUN2-F1
#
_entry.id   AF-A0A4Q3YUN2-F1
#
_cell.length_a   1.000
_cell.length_b   1.000
_cell.length_c   1.000
_cell.angle_alpha   90.00
_cell.angle_beta   90.00
_cell.angle_gamma   90.00
#
_symmetry.space_group_name_H-M   'P 1'
#
loop_
_entity.id
_entity.type
_entity.pdbx_description
1 polymer ?
#
loop_
_entity_poly.entity_id
_entity_poly.type
_entity_poly.pdbx_seq_one_letter_code
_entity_poly.pdbx_strand_id
1 'polypeptide(L)'
;MSFWKLAKDKFVLDRLIDERKHALAVQEVQAGVRRDGLWAIAVLQSRGDEREAKLAYLKLLVRQLKDEHYVAARHAEESEAASRHSPPPDPQPRPS
;
A
#
# COMPACT_ATOMS: atom_id res chain seq x y z
N MET A 1 33.25 -1.61 4.74
CA MET A 1 32.47 -2.88 4.74
C MET A 1 31.01 -2.72 5.23
N SER A 2 30.42 -1.51 5.29
CA SER A 2 29.03 -1.31 5.77
C SER A 2 27.98 -1.09 4.67
N PHE A 3 28.36 -0.55 3.52
CA PHE A 3 27.43 -0.22 2.43
C PHE A 3 26.75 -1.45 1.80
N TRP A 4 27.48 -2.56 1.68
CA TRP A 4 26.94 -3.82 1.13
C TRP A 4 25.96 -4.52 2.08
N LYS A 5 26.14 -4.37 3.40
CA LYS A 5 25.20 -4.93 4.38
C LYS A 5 23.86 -4.18 4.33
N LEU A 6 23.90 -2.85 4.32
CA LEU A 6 22.72 -2.00 4.20
C LEU A 6 21.89 -2.31 2.93
N ALA A 7 22.56 -2.49 1.79
CA ALA A 7 21.88 -2.84 0.54
C ALA A 7 21.22 -4.23 0.60
N LYS A 8 21.92 -5.21 1.19
CA LYS A 8 21.40 -6.58 1.36
C LYS A 8 20.22 -6.62 2.32
N ASP A 9 20.30 -5.88 3.43
CA ASP A 9 19.23 -5.82 4.44
C ASP A 9 17.96 -5.19 3.84
N LYS A 10 18.10 -4.11 3.08
CA LYS A 10 16.98 -3.51 2.33
C LYS A 10 16.34 -4.49 1.35
N PHE A 11 17.14 -5.24 0.59
CA PHE A 11 16.63 -6.23 -0.35
C PHE A 11 15.86 -7.37 0.34
N VAL A 12 16.37 -7.86 1.49
CA VAL A 12 15.68 -8.90 2.27
C VAL A 12 14.36 -8.37 2.82
N LEU A 13 14.34 -7.14 3.35
CA LEU A 13 13.13 -6.49 3.84
C LEU A 13 12.09 -6.30 2.73
N ASP A 14 12.51 -5.82 1.56
CA ASP A 14 11.62 -5.64 0.41
C ASP A 14 10.97 -6.97 0.00
N ARG A 15 11.73 -8.07 -0.02
CA ARG A 15 11.18 -9.40 -0.32
C ARG A 15 10.15 -9.86 0.70
N LEU A 16 10.41 -9.66 2.00
CA LEU A 16 9.47 -10.03 3.06
C LEU A 16 8.19 -9.19 3.02
N ILE A 17 8.32 -7.89 2.71
CA ILE A 17 7.17 -7.00 2.53
C ILE A 17 6.35 -7.44 1.30
N ASP A 18 7.02 -7.84 0.22
CA ASP A 18 6.36 -8.34 -0.98
C ASP A 18 5.58 -9.62 -0.71
N GLU A 19 6.22 -10.61 -0.08
CA GLU A 19 5.59 -11.86 0.33
C GLU A 19 4.36 -11.62 1.23
N ARG A 20 4.46 -10.68 2.17
CA ARG A 20 3.34 -10.32 3.05
C ARG A 20 2.15 -9.76 2.27
N LYS A 21 2.38 -8.95 1.23
CA LYS A 21 1.32 -8.40 0.37
C LYS A 21 0.67 -9.50 -0.47
N HIS A 22 1.44 -10.46 -0.95
CA HIS A 22 0.92 -11.66 -1.60
C HIS A 22 0.04 -12.47 -0.64
N ALA A 23 0.47 -12.68 0.60
CA ALA A 23 -0.32 -13.37 1.61
C ALA A 23 -1.65 -12.65 1.91
N LEU A 24 -1.63 -11.32 2.04
CA LEU A 24 -2.84 -10.51 2.24
C LEU A 24 -3.81 -10.63 1.06
N ALA A 25 -3.31 -10.60 -0.18
CA ALA A 25 -4.16 -10.78 -1.36
C ALA A 25 -4.83 -12.17 -1.37
N VAL A 26 -4.11 -13.23 -0.98
CA VAL A 26 -4.69 -14.58 -0.85
C VAL A 26 -5.73 -14.62 0.26
N GLN A 27 -5.47 -13.96 1.40
CA GLN A 27 -6.41 -13.89 2.51
C GLN A 27 -7.71 -13.19 2.13
N GLU A 28 -7.66 -12.07 1.39
CA GLU A 28 -8.87 -11.39 0.87
C GLU A 28 -9.72 -12.35 0.02
N VAL A 29 -9.07 -13.09 -0.89
CA VAL A 29 -9.74 -14.07 -1.76
C VAL A 29 -10.37 -15.19 -0.94
N GLN A 30 -9.63 -15.74 0.03
CA GLN A 30 -10.12 -16.82 0.90
C GLN A 30 -11.27 -16.37 1.81
N ALA A 31 -11.27 -15.11 2.25
CA ALA A 31 -12.35 -14.51 3.02
C ALA A 31 -13.62 -14.25 2.20
N GLY A 32 -13.59 -14.49 0.87
CA GLY A 32 -14.71 -14.20 -0.02
C GLY A 32 -14.90 -12.70 -0.31
N VAL A 33 -13.92 -11.86 0.06
CA VAL A 33 -13.95 -10.43 -0.22
C VAL A 33 -13.47 -10.22 -1.65
N ARG A 34 -14.38 -9.79 -2.52
CA ARG A 34 -14.05 -9.48 -3.92
C ARG A 34 -14.17 -8.00 -4.20
N ARG A 35 -13.08 -7.42 -4.71
CA ARG A 35 -13.06 -6.04 -5.22
C ARG A 35 -13.55 -6.05 -6.66
N ASP A 36 -14.86 -5.88 -6.84
CA ASP A 36 -15.52 -6.09 -8.14
C ASP A 36 -14.91 -5.28 -9.30
N GLY A 37 -14.44 -4.05 -9.05
CA GLY A 37 -13.73 -3.26 -10.06
C GLY A 37 -12.45 -3.93 -10.57
N LEU A 38 -11.63 -4.48 -9.66
CA LEU A 38 -10.41 -5.22 -10.02
C LEU A 38 -10.73 -6.56 -10.69
N TRP A 39 -11.81 -7.21 -10.25
CA TRP A 39 -12.29 -8.44 -10.87
C TRP A 39 -12.73 -8.21 -12.32
N ALA A 40 -13.50 -7.15 -12.58
CA ALA A 40 -13.92 -6.81 -13.93
C ALA A 40 -12.72 -6.56 -14.85
N ILE A 41 -11.71 -5.81 -14.38
CA ILE A 41 -10.47 -5.58 -15.13
C ILE A 41 -9.76 -6.91 -15.43
N ALA A 42 -9.67 -7.81 -14.45
CA ALA A 42 -9.05 -9.12 -14.63
C ALA A 42 -9.78 -9.98 -15.67
N VAL A 43 -11.12 -10.03 -15.62
CA VAL A 43 -11.95 -10.77 -16.59
C VAL A 43 -11.75 -10.23 -18.00
N LEU A 44 -11.72 -8.90 -18.16
CA LEU A 44 -11.47 -8.26 -19.46
C LEU A 44 -10.07 -8.58 -20.00
N GLN A 45 -9.04 -8.54 -19.16
CA GLN A 45 -7.67 -8.88 -19.54
C GLN A 45 -7.52 -10.34 -19.98
N SER A 46 -8.27 -11.23 -19.34
CA SER A 46 -8.27 -12.67 -19.60
C SER A 46 -9.27 -13.10 -20.66
N ARG A 47 -9.95 -12.15 -21.34
CA ARG A 47 -10.94 -12.43 -22.39
C ARG A 47 -12.03 -13.41 -21.94
N GLY A 48 -12.38 -13.39 -20.65
CA GLY A 48 -13.37 -14.28 -20.05
C GLY A 48 -12.84 -15.66 -19.60
N ASP A 49 -11.55 -15.98 -19.77
CA ASP A 49 -10.97 -17.18 -19.17
C ASP A 49 -10.90 -17.00 -17.64
N GLU A 50 -11.62 -17.85 -16.91
CA GLU A 50 -11.76 -17.71 -15.46
C GLU A 50 -10.45 -18.03 -14.71
N ARG A 51 -9.62 -18.95 -15.22
CA ARG A 51 -8.36 -19.33 -14.57
C ARG A 51 -7.35 -18.20 -14.74
N GLU A 52 -7.23 -17.66 -15.95
CA GLU A 52 -6.41 -16.49 -16.22
C GLU A 52 -6.92 -15.27 -15.45
N ALA A 53 -8.24 -15.07 -15.37
CA ALA A 53 -8.83 -13.95 -14.65
C ALA A 53 -8.50 -14.03 -13.15
N LYS A 54 -8.53 -15.21 -12.53
CA LYS A 54 -8.11 -15.40 -11.13
C LYS A 54 -6.63 -15.03 -10.92
N LEU A 55 -5.76 -15.43 -11.84
CA LEU A 55 -4.33 -15.08 -11.79
C LEU A 55 -4.10 -13.58 -11.98
N ALA A 56 -4.79 -12.97 -12.95
CA ALA A 56 -4.74 -11.53 -13.20
C ALA A 56 -5.27 -10.74 -12.00
N TYR A 57 -6.38 -11.19 -11.41
CA TYR A 57 -6.99 -10.60 -10.23
C TYR A 57 -6.05 -10.60 -9.02
N LEU A 58 -5.37 -11.73 -8.74
CA LEU A 58 -4.37 -11.80 -7.67
C LEU A 58 -3.21 -10.81 -7.88
N LYS A 59 -2.72 -10.66 -9.12
CA LYS A 59 -1.67 -9.68 -9.44
C LYS A 59 -2.15 -8.24 -9.22
N LEU A 60 -3.39 -7.95 -9.63
CA LEU A 60 -4.01 -6.65 -9.45
C LEU A 60 -4.23 -6.31 -7.96
N LEU A 61 -4.66 -7.28 -7.16
CA LEU A 61 -4.79 -7.12 -5.70
C LEU A 61 -3.46 -6.74 -5.05
N VAL A 62 -2.39 -7.49 -5.36
CA VAL A 62 -1.06 -7.19 -4.78
C VAL A 62 -0.60 -5.80 -5.17
N ARG A 63 -0.82 -5.40 -6.43
CA ARG A 63 -0.50 -4.04 -6.89
C ARG A 63 -1.33 -3.00 -6.13
N GLN A 64 -2.63 -3.19 -6.02
CA GLN A 64 -3.52 -2.30 -5.29
C GLN A 64 -3.08 -2.14 -3.82
N LEU A 65 -2.73 -3.23 -3.14
CA LEU A 65 -2.23 -3.20 -1.76
C LEU A 65 -0.89 -2.45 -1.63
N LYS A 66 -0.02 -2.53 -2.65
CA LYS A 66 1.21 -1.72 -2.71
C LYS A 66 0.87 -0.23 -2.84
N ASP A 67 -0.05 0.10 -3.74
CA ASP A 67 -0.45 1.47 -4.03
C ASP A 67 -1.16 2.11 -2.82
N GLU A 68 -2.06 1.37 -2.16
CA GLU A 68 -2.74 1.79 -0.92
C GLU A 68 -1.73 2.07 0.21
N HIS A 69 -0.76 1.19 0.41
CA HIS A 69 0.29 1.40 1.40
C HIS A 69 1.15 2.63 1.09
N TYR A 70 1.46 2.85 -0.20
CA TYR A 70 2.21 4.04 -0.63
C TYR A 70 1.43 5.34 -0.37
N VAL A 71 0.16 5.38 -0.78
CA VAL A 71 -0.71 6.54 -0.56
C VAL A 71 -0.91 6.83 0.93
N ALA A 72 -1.12 5.79 1.74
CA ALA A 72 -1.25 5.94 3.19
C ALA A 72 0.03 6.51 3.85
N ALA A 73 1.21 6.01 3.46
CA ALA A 73 2.48 6.52 3.95
C ALA A 73 2.69 8.00 3.59
N ARG A 74 2.35 8.39 2.35
CA ARG A 74 2.44 9.78 1.89
C ARG A 74 1.53 10.73 2.67
N HIS A 75 0.29 10.34 2.92
CA HIS A 75 -0.62 11.16 3.73
C HIS A 75 -0.17 11.29 5.18
N ALA A 76 0.41 10.24 5.76
CA ALA A 76 0.98 10.30 7.11
C ALA A 76 2.13 11.33 7.18
N GLU A 77 3.08 11.28 6.24
CA GLU A 77 4.19 12.24 6.14
C GLU A 77 3.70 13.69 6.01
N GLU A 78 2.71 13.94 5.16
CA GLU A 78 2.13 15.27 4.95
C GLU A 78 1.41 15.79 6.21
N SER A 79 0.67 14.93 6.90
CA SER A 79 0.01 15.30 8.16
C SER A 79 1.00 15.62 9.27
N GLU A 80 2.09 14.86 9.38
CA GLU A 80 3.17 15.15 10.33
C GLU A 80 3.88 16.45 9.98
N ALA A 81 4.20 16.69 8.72
CA ALA A 81 4.83 17.92 8.27
C ALA A 81 3.95 19.15 8.56
N ALA A 82 2.64 19.07 8.32
CA ALA A 82 1.67 20.12 8.65
C ALA A 82 1.59 20.39 10.16
N SER A 83 1.61 19.34 10.98
CA SER A 83 1.63 19.49 12.44
C SER A 83 2.90 20.18 12.94
N ARG A 84 4.06 19.91 12.31
CA ARG A 84 5.35 20.53 12.63
C ARG A 84 5.49 21.97 12.13
N HIS A 85 4.77 22.35 11.07
CA HIS A 85 4.81 23.70 10.48
C HIS A 85 3.69 24.63 10.95
N SER A 86 2.88 24.23 11.94
CA SER A 86 1.87 25.12 12.51
C SER A 86 2.56 26.24 13.29
N PRO A 87 2.35 27.53 12.93
CA PRO A 87 2.91 28.64 13.70
C PRO A 87 2.34 28.62 15.13
N PRO A 88 3.11 29.06 16.14
CA PRO A 88 2.61 29.13 17.50
C PRO A 88 1.32 29.96 17.54
N PRO A 89 0.32 29.55 18.35
CA PRO A 89 -0.91 30.32 18.48
C PRO A 89 -0.58 31.76 18.88
N ASP A 90 -1.27 32.73 18.27
CA ASP A 90 -1.07 34.15 18.57
C ASP A 90 -1.12 34.37 20.09
N PRO A 91 -0.20 35.19 20.64
CA PRO A 91 -0.20 35.48 22.07
C PRO A 91 -1.57 36.04 22.45
N GLN A 92 -2.28 35.31 23.31
CA GLN A 92 -3.61 35.74 23.74
C GLN A 92 -3.51 37.13 24.39
N PRO A 93 -4.44 38.06 24.09
CA PRO A 93 -4.43 39.37 24.71
C PRO A 93 -4.55 39.21 26.22
N ARG A 94 -3.62 39.82 26.97
CA ARG A 94 -3.65 39.78 28.43
C ARG A 94 -4.94 40.45 28.92
N PRO A 95 -5.67 39.84 29.86
CA PRO A 95 -6.84 40.49 30.44
C PRO A 95 -6.40 41.78 31.14
N SER A 96 -7.19 42.83 30.92
CA SER A 96 -7.01 44.19 31.44
C SER A 96 -7.36 44.30 32.93
#